data_AF-A0A7S2TLY2-F1
#
_entry.id   AF-A0A7S2TLY2-F1
#
_cell.length_a   1.000
_cell.length_b   1.000
_cell.length_c   1.000
_cell.angle_alpha   90.00
_cell.angle_beta   90.00
_cell.angle_gamma   90.00
#
_symmetry.space_group_name_H-M   'P 1'
#
loop_
_entity.id
_entity.type
_entity.pdbx_description
1 polymer ?
#
loop_
_entity_poly.entity_id
_entity_poly.type
_entity_poly.pdbx_seq_one_letter_code
_entity_poly.pdbx_strand_id
1 'polypeptide(L)'
;PNGLHFMWPTVELNHTVVLTDIPTTNNQPIKLRTLNHSPKVFEIENLLTPEEAEQLREAAMHVEHEGNKFQRSTTGHTGNVDPFRTSDNAFVHSESPIAVNLTKRAFQVLRMKYDAELGDGIQVLRYNASGGYRWHTDWFPE
;
A
#
# COMPACT_ATOMS: atom_id res chain seq x y z
N PRO A 1 -26.36 -3.87 1.31
CA PRO A 1 -25.90 -4.86 0.30
C PRO A 1 -24.73 -5.65 0.87
N ASN A 2 -25.00 -6.89 1.29
CA ASN A 2 -24.05 -7.73 2.01
C ASN A 2 -23.00 -8.29 1.03
N GLY A 3 -21.72 -7.97 1.23
CA GLY A 3 -20.59 -8.62 0.56
C GLY A 3 -20.07 -8.00 -0.73
N LEU A 4 -20.54 -6.82 -1.16
CA LEU A 4 -19.99 -6.13 -2.34
C LEU A 4 -19.27 -4.84 -1.92
N HIS A 5 -17.98 -4.75 -2.26
CA HIS A 5 -17.20 -3.53 -2.11
C HIS A 5 -17.36 -2.63 -3.34
N PHE A 6 -17.29 -1.32 -3.11
CA PHE A 6 -17.27 -0.34 -4.18
C PHE A 6 -16.01 -0.52 -5.03
N MET A 7 -16.14 -0.31 -6.34
CA MET A 7 -15.02 -0.27 -7.28
C MET A 7 -15.13 0.97 -8.16
N TRP A 8 -14.04 1.72 -8.29
CA TRP A 8 -13.99 2.86 -9.19
C TRP A 8 -14.15 2.41 -10.65
N PRO A 9 -14.99 3.09 -11.45
CA PRO A 9 -15.05 2.86 -12.89
C PRO A 9 -13.80 3.47 -13.56
N THR A 10 -13.22 2.75 -14.49
CA THR A 10 -12.07 3.17 -15.30
C THR A 10 -12.48 4.03 -16.50
N VAL A 11 -13.56 4.82 -16.40
CA VAL A 11 -14.31 5.52 -17.49
C VAL A 11 -13.63 5.49 -18.88
N GLU A 12 -12.52 6.22 -19.04
CA GLU A 12 -11.61 6.18 -20.20
C GLU A 12 -10.15 6.35 -19.72
N LEU A 13 -9.17 6.01 -20.56
CA LEU A 13 -7.76 6.22 -20.24
C LEU A 13 -7.47 7.70 -19.96
N ASN A 14 -6.66 7.97 -18.93
CA ASN A 14 -6.35 9.31 -18.41
C ASN A 14 -7.53 10.09 -17.81
N HIS A 15 -8.73 9.51 -17.75
CA HIS A 15 -9.82 10.10 -16.98
C HIS A 15 -9.40 10.26 -15.52
N THR A 16 -9.57 11.45 -14.97
CA THR A 16 -9.14 11.80 -13.62
C THR A 16 -10.34 12.21 -12.77
N VAL A 17 -10.51 11.52 -11.64
CA VAL A 17 -11.48 11.89 -10.60
C VAL A 17 -10.74 12.63 -9.49
N VAL A 18 -11.26 13.78 -9.07
CA VAL A 18 -10.70 14.58 -7.96
C VAL A 18 -11.51 14.32 -6.70
N LEU A 19 -10.84 13.83 -5.65
CA LEU A 19 -11.43 13.51 -4.35
C LEU A 19 -11.10 14.65 -3.37
N THR A 20 -12.08 15.52 -3.12
CA THR A 20 -11.95 16.67 -2.22
C THR A 20 -12.47 16.39 -0.81
N ASP A 21 -13.13 15.25 -0.62
CA ASP A 21 -13.77 14.85 0.63
C ASP A 21 -12.86 14.02 1.55
N ILE A 22 -11.64 13.72 1.10
CA ILE A 22 -10.65 12.95 1.84
C ILE A 22 -9.59 13.89 2.42
N PRO A 23 -9.40 13.91 3.75
CA PRO A 23 -8.40 14.78 4.37
C PRO A 23 -6.98 14.31 4.06
N THR A 24 -6.14 15.25 3.61
CA THR A 24 -4.71 15.06 3.36
C THR A 24 -3.90 16.05 4.22
N THR A 25 -2.66 15.69 4.53
CA THR A 25 -1.80 16.47 5.44
C THR A 25 -1.46 17.86 4.90
N ASN A 26 -1.44 18.04 3.58
CA ASN A 26 -1.14 19.30 2.91
C ASN A 26 -2.39 19.98 2.32
N ASN A 27 -3.60 19.51 2.66
CA ASN A 27 -4.89 19.96 2.11
C ASN A 27 -4.98 19.93 0.57
N GLN A 28 -4.11 19.17 -0.10
CA GLN A 28 -4.23 18.94 -1.54
C GLN A 28 -5.24 17.82 -1.81
N PRO A 29 -6.13 17.99 -2.80
CA PRO A 29 -7.07 16.94 -3.15
C PRO A 29 -6.32 15.73 -3.73
N ILE A 30 -6.82 14.54 -3.43
CA ILE A 30 -6.34 13.29 -4.05
C ILE A 30 -6.89 13.24 -5.49
N LYS A 31 -6.06 12.85 -6.45
CA LYS A 31 -6.51 12.62 -7.82
C LYS A 31 -6.33 11.15 -8.17
N LEU A 32 -7.35 10.58 -8.79
CA LEU A 32 -7.35 9.19 -9.25
C LEU A 32 -7.43 9.18 -10.77
N ARG A 33 -6.34 8.83 -11.44
CA ARG A 33 -6.23 8.82 -12.91
C ARG A 33 -6.23 7.39 -13.45
N THR A 34 -7.09 7.10 -14.41
CA THR A 34 -7.18 5.77 -15.03
C THR A 34 -5.96 5.51 -15.92
N LEU A 35 -5.21 4.44 -15.65
CA LEU A 35 -4.09 3.98 -16.48
C LEU A 35 -4.44 2.77 -17.35
N ASN A 36 -5.36 1.92 -16.90
CA ASN A 36 -5.77 0.72 -17.64
C ASN A 36 -7.18 0.25 -17.25
N HIS A 37 -7.84 -0.44 -18.17
CA HIS A 37 -9.19 -1.01 -17.97
C HIS A 37 -9.17 -2.45 -17.44
N SER A 38 -8.23 -3.27 -17.93
CA SER A 38 -8.09 -4.68 -17.55
C SER A 38 -6.61 -5.09 -17.54
N PRO A 39 -5.98 -5.32 -16.36
CA PRO A 39 -6.53 -5.06 -15.02
C PRO A 39 -6.90 -3.58 -14.82
N LYS A 40 -7.80 -3.30 -13.87
CA LYS A 40 -8.12 -1.92 -13.47
C LYS A 40 -6.91 -1.35 -12.76
N VAL A 41 -6.26 -0.36 -13.37
CA VAL A 41 -5.08 0.31 -12.80
C VAL A 41 -5.33 1.79 -12.75
N PHE A 42 -5.07 2.37 -11.58
CA PHE A 42 -5.16 3.81 -11.36
C PHE A 42 -3.83 4.34 -10.81
N GLU A 43 -3.47 5.53 -11.26
CA GLU A 43 -2.48 6.37 -10.59
C GLU A 43 -3.18 7.21 -9.53
N ILE A 44 -2.57 7.34 -8.35
CA ILE A 44 -3.09 8.14 -7.25
C ILE A 44 -2.08 9.26 -6.94
N GLU A 45 -2.45 10.50 -7.22
CA GLU A 45 -1.68 11.67 -6.82
C GLU A 45 -2.11 12.13 -5.42
N ASN A 46 -1.15 12.67 -4.65
CA ASN A 46 -1.36 13.26 -3.32
C ASN A 46 -1.90 12.30 -2.24
N LEU A 47 -1.70 10.99 -2.40
CA LEU A 47 -2.05 10.02 -1.36
C LEU A 47 -1.14 10.12 -0.13
N LEU A 48 0.16 10.37 -0.36
CA LEU A 48 1.23 10.39 0.64
C LEU A 48 2.13 11.59 0.36
N THR A 49 2.41 12.42 1.38
CA THR A 49 3.36 13.54 1.22
C THR A 49 4.81 13.06 1.37
N PRO A 50 5.81 13.81 0.89
CA PRO A 50 7.22 13.48 1.11
C PRO A 50 7.60 13.32 2.58
N GLU A 51 7.04 14.17 3.45
CA GLU A 51 7.28 14.13 4.90
C GLU A 51 6.66 12.88 5.54
N GLU A 52 5.45 12.52 5.12
CA GLU A 52 4.80 11.27 5.55
C GLU A 52 5.56 10.03 5.06
N ALA A 53 6.09 10.07 3.84
CA ALA A 53 6.92 8.99 3.31
C ALA A 53 8.21 8.81 4.13
N GLU A 54 8.84 9.91 4.53
CA GLU A 54 10.02 9.88 5.38
C GLU A 54 9.69 9.37 6.79
N GLN A 55 8.58 9.79 7.38
CA GLN A 55 8.11 9.27 8.67
C GLN A 55 7.84 7.76 8.61
N LEU A 56 7.23 7.28 7.52
CA LEU A 56 6.98 5.86 7.30
C LEU A 56 8.29 5.08 7.14
N ARG A 57 9.27 5.65 6.41
CA ARG A 57 10.60 5.08 6.26
C ARG A 57 11.31 4.96 7.62
N GLU A 58 11.30 6.01 8.41
CA GLU A 58 11.89 6.02 9.75
C GLU A 58 11.17 5.03 10.67
N ALA A 59 9.83 4.98 10.65
CA ALA A 59 9.07 4.00 11.42
C ALA A 59 9.48 2.56 11.06
N ALA A 60 9.66 2.26 9.77
CA ALA A 60 10.12 0.95 9.31
C ALA A 60 11.53 0.59 9.81
N MET A 61 12.44 1.57 9.90
CA MET A 61 13.80 1.37 10.41
C MET A 61 13.84 1.07 11.92
N HIS A 62 12.83 1.50 12.66
CA HIS A 62 12.73 1.35 14.12
C HIS A 62 11.79 0.21 14.55
N VAL A 63 11.31 -0.63 13.63
CA VAL A 63 10.54 -1.82 14.00
C VAL A 63 11.49 -2.83 14.67
N GLU A 64 11.25 -3.12 15.95
CA GLU A 64 12.10 -4.05 16.73
C GLU A 64 11.52 -5.47 16.80
N HIS A 65 10.22 -5.65 16.54
CA HIS A 65 9.57 -6.95 16.64
C HIS A 65 10.11 -7.94 15.60
N GLU A 66 10.60 -9.08 16.06
CA GLU A 66 11.06 -10.19 15.22
C GLU A 66 9.92 -10.65 14.30
N GLY A 67 10.13 -10.60 12.97
CA GLY A 67 9.11 -10.91 11.95
C GLY A 67 8.48 -9.68 11.29
N ASN A 68 8.58 -8.49 11.89
CA ASN A 68 8.09 -7.23 11.32
C ASN A 68 9.23 -6.25 10.97
N LYS A 69 10.42 -6.43 11.58
CA LYS A 69 11.61 -5.64 11.25
C LYS A 69 12.14 -5.96 9.86
N PHE A 70 13.06 -5.12 9.34
CA PHE A 70 13.73 -5.40 8.07
C PHE A 70 14.37 -6.79 8.05
N GLN A 71 13.78 -7.68 7.26
CA GLN A 71 14.27 -9.02 7.01
C GLN A 71 14.24 -9.27 5.49
N ARG A 72 15.09 -10.18 5.04
CA ARG A 72 15.08 -10.57 3.63
C ARG A 72 13.71 -11.15 3.29
N SER A 73 13.13 -10.65 2.20
CA SER A 73 11.77 -11.03 1.86
C SER A 73 11.62 -12.52 1.55
N THR A 74 10.54 -13.09 2.06
CA THR A 74 10.11 -14.48 1.82
C THR A 74 8.82 -14.50 1.00
N THR A 75 8.49 -15.64 0.40
CA THR A 75 7.18 -15.92 -0.20
C THR A 75 6.48 -17.00 0.63
N GLY A 76 5.20 -16.77 0.96
CA GLY A 76 4.38 -17.71 1.72
C GLY A 76 4.69 -17.80 3.21
N HIS A 77 3.79 -18.48 3.94
CA HIS A 77 3.77 -18.61 5.40
C HIS A 77 4.97 -19.38 6.01
N THR A 78 5.87 -19.92 5.18
CA THR A 78 6.90 -20.91 5.57
C THR A 78 8.33 -20.37 5.66
N GLY A 79 8.56 -19.05 5.57
CA GLY A 79 9.85 -18.45 5.94
C GLY A 79 11.06 -18.83 5.07
N ASN A 80 10.85 -19.43 3.90
CA ASN A 80 11.94 -19.74 2.98
C ASN A 80 12.44 -18.45 2.31
N VAL A 81 13.74 -18.20 2.43
CA VAL A 81 14.43 -17.09 1.77
C VAL A 81 14.32 -17.27 0.26
N ASP A 82 13.62 -16.36 -0.40
CA ASP A 82 13.35 -16.46 -1.82
C ASP A 82 14.61 -16.00 -2.62
N PRO A 83 15.14 -16.81 -3.55
CA PRO A 83 16.21 -16.36 -4.45
C PRO A 83 15.74 -15.29 -5.46
N PHE A 84 14.42 -15.12 -5.63
CA PHE A 84 13.78 -14.25 -6.60
C PHE A 84 13.20 -12.95 -6.00
N ARG A 85 13.05 -12.89 -4.67
CA ARG A 85 12.69 -11.67 -3.91
C ARG A 85 13.89 -11.24 -3.08
N THR A 86 14.65 -10.29 -3.62
CA THR A 86 15.93 -9.86 -3.03
C THR A 86 15.84 -8.55 -2.26
N SER A 87 14.63 -8.03 -2.03
CA SER A 87 14.41 -6.84 -1.20
C SER A 87 14.35 -7.20 0.27
N ASP A 88 14.76 -6.25 1.11
CA ASP A 88 14.48 -6.30 2.54
C ASP A 88 13.07 -5.72 2.77
N ASN A 89 12.27 -6.35 3.62
CA ASN A 89 10.93 -5.88 3.97
C ASN A 89 10.76 -5.69 5.45
N ALA A 90 9.95 -4.70 5.82
CA ALA A 90 9.45 -4.49 7.17
C ALA A 90 7.94 -4.24 7.09
N PHE A 91 7.21 -4.61 8.14
CA PHE A 91 5.80 -4.29 8.28
C PHE A 91 5.63 -3.23 9.36
N VAL A 92 5.10 -2.08 8.97
CA VAL A 92 4.73 -1.01 9.89
C VAL A 92 3.25 -1.16 10.24
N HIS A 93 3.01 -1.55 11.49
CA HIS A 93 1.69 -1.89 12.02
C HIS A 93 0.99 -0.71 12.69
N SER A 94 -0.16 -1.00 13.31
CA SER A 94 -1.07 -0.06 13.96
C SER A 94 -0.47 0.76 15.12
N GLU A 95 0.72 0.39 15.60
CA GLU A 95 1.45 1.15 16.62
C GLU A 95 1.99 2.49 16.08
N SER A 96 2.20 2.57 14.76
CA SER A 96 2.66 3.78 14.10
C SER A 96 1.48 4.67 13.69
N PRO A 97 1.36 5.90 14.21
CA PRO A 97 0.26 6.80 13.86
C PRO A 97 0.21 7.11 12.36
N ILE A 98 1.38 7.20 11.70
CA ILE A 98 1.45 7.42 10.26
C ILE A 98 0.86 6.24 9.49
N ALA A 99 1.11 5.01 9.94
CA ALA A 99 0.57 3.82 9.28
C ALA A 99 -0.94 3.74 9.40
N VAL A 100 -1.49 3.98 10.61
CA VAL A 100 -2.93 4.01 10.83
C VAL A 100 -3.61 5.09 9.97
N ASN A 101 -3.02 6.28 9.90
CA ASN A 101 -3.58 7.39 9.14
C ASN A 101 -3.56 7.11 7.63
N LEU A 102 -2.46 6.56 7.09
CA LEU A 102 -2.37 6.22 5.67
C LEU A 102 -3.32 5.07 5.31
N THR A 103 -3.43 4.04 6.16
CA THR A 103 -4.39 2.94 5.95
C THR A 103 -5.82 3.49 5.95
N LYS A 104 -6.21 4.32 6.91
CA LYS A 104 -7.53 4.97 6.91
C LYS A 104 -7.80 5.76 5.64
N ARG A 105 -6.81 6.54 5.17
CA ARG A 105 -6.89 7.30 3.92
C ARG A 105 -7.07 6.38 2.70
N ALA A 106 -6.36 5.25 2.65
CA ALA A 106 -6.52 4.24 1.60
C ALA A 106 -7.93 3.64 1.59
N PHE A 107 -8.49 3.30 2.77
CA PHE A 107 -9.87 2.83 2.88
C PHE A 107 -10.88 3.88 2.39
N GLN A 108 -10.66 5.16 2.70
CA GLN A 108 -11.49 6.26 2.21
C GLN A 108 -11.43 6.38 0.68
N VAL A 109 -10.23 6.24 0.08
CA VAL A 109 -10.08 6.22 -1.39
C VAL A 109 -10.80 5.03 -2.00
N LEU A 110 -10.73 3.85 -1.38
CA LEU A 110 -11.45 2.64 -1.81
C LEU A 110 -12.98 2.72 -1.56
N ARG A 111 -13.47 3.79 -0.92
CA ARG A 111 -14.86 3.94 -0.49
C ARG A 111 -15.34 2.77 0.39
N MET A 112 -14.42 2.26 1.22
CA MET A 112 -14.67 1.19 2.19
C MET A 112 -14.72 1.76 3.60
N LYS A 113 -15.51 1.12 4.48
CA LYS A 113 -15.44 1.41 5.91
C LYS A 113 -14.11 0.90 6.43
N TYR A 114 -13.40 1.71 7.21
CA TYR A 114 -12.16 1.30 7.84
C TYR A 114 -12.40 0.06 8.70
N ASP A 115 -11.64 -0.98 8.41
CA ASP A 115 -11.59 -2.23 9.15
C ASP A 115 -10.13 -2.64 9.29
N ALA A 116 -9.66 -2.77 10.53
CA ALA A 116 -8.28 -3.08 10.81
C ALA A 116 -7.94 -4.54 10.46
N GLU A 117 -8.93 -5.44 10.42
CA GLU A 117 -8.72 -6.87 10.12
C GLU A 117 -8.57 -7.13 8.61
N LEU A 118 -8.99 -6.20 7.76
CA LEU A 118 -8.87 -6.31 6.31
C LEU A 118 -7.50 -5.86 5.76
N GLY A 119 -6.60 -5.38 6.61
CA GLY A 119 -5.27 -4.91 6.20
C GLY A 119 -4.16 -5.53 7.04
N ASP A 120 -3.12 -6.04 6.37
CA ASP A 120 -1.95 -6.68 6.99
C ASP A 120 -0.92 -5.69 7.59
N GLY A 121 -1.26 -4.39 7.63
CA GLY A 121 -0.33 -3.30 7.90
C GLY A 121 0.36 -2.77 6.63
N ILE A 122 1.27 -1.80 6.79
CA ILE A 122 1.98 -1.23 5.64
C ILE A 122 3.31 -1.96 5.46
N GLN A 123 3.43 -2.71 4.37
CA GLN A 123 4.70 -3.31 3.99
C GLN A 123 5.61 -2.27 3.33
N VAL A 124 6.78 -2.05 3.92
CA VAL A 124 7.84 -1.19 3.38
C VAL A 124 8.93 -2.07 2.78
N LEU A 125 9.26 -1.83 1.51
CA LEU A 125 10.26 -2.60 0.75
C LEU A 125 11.47 -1.73 0.43
N ARG A 126 12.67 -2.24 0.73
CA ARG A 126 13.94 -1.63 0.37
C ARG A 126 14.60 -2.43 -0.75
N TYR A 127 14.73 -1.80 -1.92
CA TYR A 127 15.48 -2.35 -3.05
C TYR A 127 16.90 -1.77 -3.05
N ASN A 128 17.91 -2.64 -3.11
CA ASN A 128 19.29 -2.26 -3.38
C ASN A 128 19.57 -2.30 -4.90
N ALA A 129 20.76 -1.87 -5.34
CA ALA A 129 21.08 -1.74 -6.76
C ALA A 129 21.00 -3.06 -7.58
N SER A 130 21.08 -4.22 -6.92
CA SER A 130 20.92 -5.55 -7.54
C SER A 130 19.54 -6.16 -7.27
N GLY A 131 18.68 -5.45 -6.56
CA GLY A 131 17.40 -5.94 -6.08
C GLY A 131 16.31 -5.81 -7.14
N GLY A 132 15.50 -6.85 -7.29
CA GLY A 132 14.37 -6.85 -8.21
C GLY A 132 13.19 -7.63 -7.67
N TYR A 133 12.03 -7.37 -8.27
CA TYR A 133 10.80 -8.13 -8.06
C TYR A 133 10.34 -8.66 -9.42
N ARG A 134 10.30 -10.00 -9.58
CA ARG A 134 9.78 -10.61 -10.82
C ARG A 134 8.26 -10.57 -10.85
N TRP A 135 7.68 -10.49 -12.04
CA TRP A 135 6.22 -10.48 -12.20
C TRP A 135 5.57 -11.67 -11.47
N HIS A 136 4.50 -11.39 -10.73
CA HIS A 136 3.71 -12.37 -9.99
C HIS A 136 2.29 -11.81 -9.79
N THR A 137 1.39 -12.63 -9.29
CA THR A 137 0.06 -12.21 -8.83
C THR A 137 0.08 -11.98 -7.32
N ASP A 138 -0.62 -10.94 -6.86
CA ASP A 138 -0.72 -10.62 -5.43
C ASP A 138 -1.69 -11.55 -4.68
N TRP A 139 -2.52 -12.30 -5.40
CA TRP A 139 -3.42 -13.31 -4.83
C TRP A 139 -2.78 -14.71 -4.84
N PHE A 140 -3.12 -15.51 -3.83
CA PHE A 140 -2.75 -16.92 -3.76
C PHE A 140 -3.82 -17.76 -4.47
N PRO A 141 -3.43 -18.74 -5.31
CA PRO A 141 -4.38 -19.70 -5.83
C PRO A 141 -5.02 -20.50 -4.68
N GLU A 142 -6.31 -20.79 -4.83
CA GLU A 142 -7.06 -21.71 -3.95
C GLU A 142 -6.48 -23.13 -3.99
#